data_AF-A0A4Q3ER65-F1
#
_entry.id   AF-A0A4Q3ER65-F1
#
_cell.length_a   1.000
_cell.length_b   1.000
_cell.length_c   1.000
_cell.angle_alpha   90.00
_cell.angle_beta   90.00
_cell.angle_gamma   90.00
#
_symmetry.space_group_name_H-M   'P 1'
#
loop_
_entity.id
_entity.type
_entity.pdbx_description
1 polymer ?
#
loop_
_entity_poly.entity_id
_entity_poly.type
_entity_poly.pdbx_seq_one_letter_code
_entity_poly.pdbx_strand_id
1 'polypeptide(L)'
;MASKERIQRLKDETRINILDAALRIGKECGWQALSMRKIADIIEYTAPIIYEYFENKEAILRELTKKGYLILTKDMQAARDSNVLPEKQLEAMWLTYWNFAFAEKELYQLMFGVEVNCCVFDSDFPEAEAPATMISEVIEALMDTKNPSEDLICKTYYTFWSVVHGLISINLV
;
A
#
# COMPACT_ATOMS: atom_id res chain seq x y z
N MET A 1 -8.69 3.79 -34.76
CA MET A 1 -8.77 3.15 -33.43
C MET A 1 -7.43 2.54 -33.03
N ALA A 2 -6.82 1.67 -33.84
CA ALA A 2 -5.49 1.07 -33.57
C ALA A 2 -4.32 2.04 -33.23
N SER A 3 -4.27 3.24 -33.83
CA SER A 3 -3.20 4.22 -33.54
C SER A 3 -3.34 4.85 -32.14
N LYS A 4 -4.57 5.15 -31.71
CA LYS A 4 -4.82 5.72 -30.37
C LYS A 4 -4.51 4.69 -29.27
N GLU A 5 -4.88 3.42 -29.48
CA GLU A 5 -4.55 2.33 -28.56
C GLU A 5 -3.04 2.10 -28.45
N ARG A 6 -2.30 2.20 -29.55
CA ARG A 6 -0.83 2.09 -29.52
C ARG A 6 -0.19 3.22 -28.70
N ILE A 7 -0.64 4.46 -28.90
CA ILE A 7 -0.14 5.61 -28.15
C ILE A 7 -0.45 5.47 -26.66
N GLN A 8 -1.67 5.04 -26.33
CA GLN A 8 -2.07 4.82 -24.94
C GLN A 8 -1.23 3.73 -24.27
N ARG A 9 -1.01 2.59 -24.93
CA ARG A 9 -0.14 1.53 -24.41
C ARG A 9 1.28 2.01 -24.11
N LEU A 10 1.88 2.77 -25.03
CA LEU A 10 3.23 3.34 -24.83
C LEU A 10 3.26 4.31 -23.64
N LYS A 11 2.19 5.10 -23.46
CA LYS A 11 2.05 6.01 -22.33
C LYS A 11 1.95 5.22 -21.01
N ASP A 12 1.17 4.16 -20.99
CA ASP A 12 1.00 3.32 -19.80
C ASP A 12 2.29 2.56 -19.46
N GLU A 13 2.99 2.01 -20.45
CA GLU A 13 4.31 1.38 -20.29
C GLU A 13 5.34 2.36 -19.72
N THR A 14 5.38 3.58 -20.25
CA THR A 14 6.30 4.62 -19.73
C THR A 14 5.96 4.99 -18.29
N ARG A 15 4.67 5.10 -17.95
CA ARG A 15 4.22 5.35 -16.58
C ARG A 15 4.67 4.24 -15.62
N ILE A 16 4.58 2.98 -16.05
CA ILE A 16 5.04 1.82 -15.27
C ILE A 16 6.56 1.89 -15.07
N ASN A 17 7.33 2.15 -16.13
CA ASN A 17 8.79 2.26 -16.05
C ASN A 17 9.23 3.36 -15.07
N ILE A 18 8.52 4.50 -15.04
CA ILE A 18 8.77 5.57 -14.06
C ILE A 18 8.55 5.08 -12.62
N LEU A 19 7.44 4.39 -12.37
CA LEU A 19 7.11 3.86 -11.04
C LEU A 19 8.10 2.78 -10.59
N ASP A 20 8.49 1.88 -11.50
CA ASP A 20 9.44 0.81 -11.19
C ASP A 20 10.86 1.36 -10.95
N ALA A 21 11.29 2.37 -11.72
CA ALA A 21 12.54 3.08 -11.46
C ALA A 21 12.51 3.82 -10.11
N ALA A 22 11.39 4.46 -9.77
CA ALA A 22 11.22 5.13 -8.49
C ALA A 22 11.27 4.14 -7.31
N LEU A 23 10.57 3.00 -7.43
CA LEU A 23 10.59 1.94 -6.44
C LEU A 23 12.00 1.36 -6.28
N ARG A 24 12.73 1.15 -7.38
CA ARG A 24 14.13 0.71 -7.35
C ARG A 24 15.02 1.69 -6.60
N ILE A 25 14.87 3.00 -6.83
CA ILE A 25 15.59 4.02 -6.06
C ILE A 25 15.24 3.94 -4.57
N GLY A 26 13.97 3.77 -4.23
CA GLY A 26 13.52 3.57 -2.85
C GLY A 26 14.24 2.40 -2.19
N LYS A 27 14.25 1.23 -2.85
CA LYS A 27 14.88 -0.01 -2.36
C LYS A 27 16.40 0.08 -2.24
N GLU A 28 17.07 0.65 -3.24
CA GLU A 28 18.54 0.63 -3.31
C GLU A 28 19.20 1.82 -2.61
N CYS A 29 18.51 2.96 -2.50
CA CYS A 29 19.10 4.22 -2.05
C CYS A 29 18.27 4.96 -0.98
N GLY A 30 17.09 4.45 -0.61
CA GLY A 30 16.13 5.12 0.25
C GLY A 30 15.33 6.23 -0.46
N TRP A 31 14.13 6.52 0.06
CA TRP A 31 13.21 7.50 -0.51
C TRP A 31 13.74 8.94 -0.56
N GLN A 32 14.71 9.28 0.31
CA GLN A 32 15.38 10.58 0.29
C GLN A 32 16.24 10.80 -0.96
N ALA A 33 16.74 9.71 -1.56
CA ALA A 33 17.51 9.79 -2.80
C ALA A 33 16.63 9.91 -4.06
N LEU A 34 15.31 9.79 -3.94
CA LEU A 34 14.38 9.90 -5.06
C LEU A 34 14.30 11.35 -5.57
N SER A 35 14.58 11.54 -6.85
CA SER A 35 14.39 12.80 -7.57
C SER A 35 13.94 12.53 -9.00
N MET A 36 13.22 13.49 -9.59
CA MET A 36 12.74 13.39 -10.98
C MET A 36 13.87 13.16 -11.98
N ARG A 37 15.04 13.77 -11.74
CA ARG A 37 16.23 13.59 -12.56
C ARG A 37 16.80 12.17 -12.46
N LYS A 38 16.93 11.64 -11.24
CA LYS A 38 17.47 10.28 -11.04
C LYS A 38 16.58 9.21 -11.66
N ILE A 39 15.26 9.39 -11.62
CA ILE A 39 14.31 8.53 -12.32
C ILE A 39 14.56 8.58 -13.84
N ALA A 40 14.66 9.79 -14.39
CA ALA A 40 14.92 10.00 -15.80
C ALA A 40 16.22 9.32 -16.25
N ASP A 41 17.29 9.47 -15.46
CA ASP A 41 18.59 8.85 -15.73
C ASP A 41 18.49 7.30 -15.76
N ILE A 42 17.68 6.68 -14.89
CA ILE A 42 17.50 5.22 -14.84
C ILE A 42 16.73 4.68 -16.06
N ILE A 43 15.73 5.42 -16.53
CA ILE A 43 14.91 5.01 -17.69
C ILE A 43 15.44 5.60 -19.02
N GLU A 44 16.65 6.17 -19.00
CA GLU A 44 17.35 6.77 -20.15
C GLU A 44 16.58 7.94 -20.82
N TYR A 45 15.78 8.66 -20.04
CA TYR A 45 14.97 9.79 -20.50
C TYR A 45 15.49 11.12 -19.93
N THR A 46 14.94 12.23 -20.39
CA THR A 46 15.20 13.55 -19.80
C THR A 46 14.19 13.87 -18.71
N ALA A 47 14.60 14.64 -17.69
CA ALA A 47 13.73 15.02 -16.58
C ALA A 47 12.40 15.67 -17.03
N PRO A 48 12.35 16.55 -18.06
CA PRO A 48 11.08 17.10 -18.57
C PRO A 48 10.05 16.04 -18.98
N ILE A 49 10.49 14.89 -19.53
CA ILE A 49 9.56 13.84 -19.95
C ILE A 49 8.84 13.25 -18.73
N ILE A 50 9.51 13.09 -17.58
CA ILE A 50 8.88 12.55 -16.37
C ILE A 50 7.72 13.45 -15.90
N TYR A 51 7.88 14.77 -16.04
CA TYR A 51 6.84 15.74 -15.69
C TYR A 51 5.59 15.67 -16.58
N GLU A 52 5.66 15.05 -17.76
CA GLU A 52 4.48 14.78 -18.59
C GLU A 52 3.57 13.68 -18.01
N TYR A 53 4.13 12.84 -17.12
CA TYR A 53 3.43 11.71 -16.49
C TYR A 53 3.08 11.97 -15.01
N PHE A 54 3.92 12.74 -14.32
CA PHE A 54 3.79 13.01 -12.89
C PHE A 54 4.18 14.46 -12.58
N GLU A 55 3.27 15.20 -11.97
CA GLU A 55 3.47 16.63 -11.64
C GLU A 55 4.69 16.88 -10.75
N ASN A 56 4.99 15.94 -9.85
CA ASN A 56 6.08 16.03 -8.88
C ASN A 56 6.41 14.66 -8.28
N LYS A 57 7.47 14.62 -7.46
CA LYS A 57 7.91 13.45 -6.68
C LYS A 57 6.77 12.88 -5.83
N GLU A 58 5.97 13.72 -5.19
CA GLU A 58 4.87 13.28 -4.32
C GLU A 58 3.77 12.53 -5.08
N ALA A 59 3.50 12.90 -6.33
CA ALA A 59 2.56 12.17 -7.17
C ALA A 59 3.04 10.74 -7.47
N ILE A 60 4.36 10.54 -7.62
CA ILE A 60 4.96 9.21 -7.79
C ILE A 60 4.86 8.41 -6.49
N LEU A 61 5.21 9.03 -5.36
CA LEU A 61 5.12 8.38 -4.04
C LEU A 61 3.68 7.95 -3.72
N ARG A 62 2.68 8.81 -3.98
CA ARG A 62 1.26 8.47 -3.80
C ARG A 62 0.84 7.24 -4.62
N GLU A 63 1.25 7.16 -5.88
CA GLU A 63 0.92 6.01 -6.72
C GLU A 63 1.62 4.73 -6.28
N LEU A 64 2.84 4.83 -5.73
CA LEU A 64 3.52 3.71 -5.09
C LEU A 64 2.84 3.29 -3.78
N THR A 65 2.35 4.23 -2.97
CA THR A 65 1.54 3.94 -1.78
C THR A 65 0.27 3.18 -2.15
N LYS A 66 -0.46 3.62 -3.19
CA LYS A 66 -1.63 2.90 -3.73
C LYS A 66 -1.25 1.48 -4.18
N LYS A 67 -0.14 1.33 -4.93
CA LYS A 67 0.37 0.01 -5.34
C LYS A 67 0.62 -0.89 -4.11
N GLY A 68 1.16 -0.35 -3.02
CA GLY A 68 1.32 -1.05 -1.75
C GLY A 68 0.00 -1.56 -1.18
N TYR A 69 -1.02 -0.70 -1.05
CA TYR A 69 -2.34 -1.11 -0.58
C TYR A 69 -3.01 -2.16 -1.46
N LEU A 70 -2.88 -2.04 -2.79
CA LEU A 70 -3.46 -3.02 -3.73
C LEU A 70 -2.81 -4.40 -3.61
N ILE A 71 -1.48 -4.46 -3.46
CA ILE A 71 -0.75 -5.71 -3.22
C ILE A 71 -1.21 -6.32 -1.89
N LEU A 72 -1.15 -5.53 -0.81
CA LEU A 72 -1.53 -5.98 0.52
C LEU A 72 -2.98 -6.50 0.57
N THR A 73 -3.92 -5.75 -0.01
CA THR A 73 -5.34 -6.12 -0.09
C THR A 73 -5.52 -7.46 -0.80
N LYS A 74 -4.90 -7.62 -1.97
CA LYS A 74 -4.99 -8.86 -2.75
C LYS A 74 -4.48 -10.06 -1.94
N ASP A 75 -3.33 -9.91 -1.28
CA ASP A 75 -2.71 -11.00 -0.54
C ASP A 75 -3.50 -11.33 0.74
N MET A 76 -4.01 -10.31 1.44
CA MET A 76 -4.89 -10.49 2.61
C MET A 76 -6.21 -11.16 2.23
N GLN A 77 -6.80 -10.79 1.10
CA GLN A 77 -8.01 -11.42 0.59
C GLN A 77 -7.77 -12.91 0.30
N ALA A 78 -6.68 -13.24 -0.40
CA ALA A 78 -6.33 -14.63 -0.67
C ALA A 78 -6.09 -15.43 0.64
N ALA A 79 -5.43 -14.83 1.63
CA ALA A 79 -5.19 -15.44 2.93
C ALA A 79 -6.50 -15.69 3.70
N ARG A 80 -7.41 -14.72 3.71
CA ARG A 80 -8.75 -14.85 4.30
C ARG A 80 -9.53 -15.98 3.62
N ASP A 81 -9.64 -15.94 2.31
CA ASP A 81 -10.49 -16.84 1.53
C ASP A 81 -9.95 -18.29 1.52
N SER A 82 -8.69 -18.50 1.92
CA SER A 82 -8.11 -19.83 2.14
C SER A 82 -8.54 -20.52 3.44
N ASN A 83 -9.28 -19.82 4.32
CA ASN A 83 -9.73 -20.32 5.62
C ASN A 83 -11.23 -20.14 5.81
N VAL A 84 -11.86 -21.07 6.54
CA VAL A 84 -13.30 -21.05 6.84
C VAL A 84 -13.60 -20.46 8.21
N LEU A 85 -12.76 -20.73 9.20
CA LEU A 85 -12.97 -20.29 10.58
C LEU A 85 -12.48 -18.83 10.75
N PRO A 86 -13.29 -17.92 11.32
CA PRO A 86 -12.91 -16.50 11.47
C PRO A 86 -11.59 -16.29 12.22
N GLU A 87 -11.29 -17.10 13.23
CA GLU A 87 -10.03 -17.00 13.98
C GLU A 87 -8.82 -17.36 13.10
N LYS A 88 -8.99 -18.29 12.16
CA LYS A 88 -7.96 -18.67 11.19
C LYS A 88 -7.84 -17.68 10.05
N GLN A 89 -8.95 -17.04 9.66
CA GLN A 89 -8.94 -15.94 8.71
C GLN A 89 -8.14 -14.76 9.26
N LEU A 90 -8.46 -14.31 10.48
CA LEU A 90 -7.74 -13.21 11.12
C LEU A 90 -6.26 -13.55 11.31
N GLU A 91 -5.95 -14.79 11.72
CA GLU A 91 -4.58 -15.28 11.87
C GLU A 91 -3.79 -15.19 10.56
N ALA A 92 -4.35 -15.71 9.47
CA ALA A 92 -3.72 -15.68 8.16
C ALA A 92 -3.54 -14.24 7.64
N MET A 93 -4.53 -13.38 7.83
CA MET A 93 -4.48 -11.99 7.37
C MET A 93 -3.38 -11.18 8.05
N TRP A 94 -3.20 -11.30 9.37
CA TRP A 94 -2.13 -10.55 10.06
C TRP A 94 -0.75 -11.09 9.75
N LEU A 95 -0.60 -12.41 9.57
CA LEU A 95 0.66 -13.00 9.09
C LEU A 95 1.01 -12.49 7.69
N THR A 96 0.03 -12.34 6.81
CA THR A 96 0.22 -11.71 5.49
C THR A 96 0.63 -10.25 5.62
N TYR A 97 -0.02 -9.47 6.49
CA TYR A 97 0.36 -8.07 6.74
C TYR A 97 1.80 -7.96 7.27
N TRP A 98 2.19 -8.84 8.20
CA TRP A 98 3.55 -8.95 8.69
C TRP A 98 4.53 -9.28 7.56
N ASN A 99 4.29 -10.37 6.81
CA ASN A 99 5.18 -10.79 5.73
C ASN A 99 5.34 -9.71 4.65
N PHE A 100 4.25 -9.01 4.30
CA PHE A 100 4.29 -7.87 3.39
C PHE A 100 5.22 -6.78 3.91
N ALA A 101 5.11 -6.41 5.19
CA ALA A 101 5.92 -5.35 5.77
C ALA A 101 7.43 -5.63 5.70
N PHE A 102 7.84 -6.90 5.84
CA PHE A 102 9.26 -7.29 5.74
C PHE A 102 9.73 -7.54 4.31
N ALA A 103 8.88 -8.11 3.45
CA ALA A 103 9.23 -8.38 2.05
C ALA A 103 9.24 -7.10 1.20
N GLU A 104 8.34 -6.16 1.50
CA GLU A 104 8.16 -4.90 0.78
C GLU A 104 8.35 -3.70 1.74
N LYS A 105 9.45 -3.71 2.51
CA LYS A 105 9.80 -2.71 3.53
C LYS A 105 9.61 -1.28 3.03
N GLU A 106 10.07 -0.96 1.83
CA GLU A 106 10.00 0.39 1.30
C GLU A 106 8.57 0.82 0.94
N LEU A 107 7.73 -0.10 0.45
CA LEU A 107 6.30 0.18 0.22
C LEU A 107 5.57 0.34 1.55
N TYR A 108 5.85 -0.52 2.53
CA TYR A 108 5.30 -0.38 3.88
C TYR A 108 5.68 0.97 4.51
N GLN A 109 6.93 1.40 4.37
CA GLN A 109 7.39 2.72 4.82
C GLN A 109 6.67 3.86 4.10
N LEU A 110 6.30 3.73 2.82
CA LEU A 110 5.49 4.75 2.14
C LEU A 110 4.03 4.75 2.59
N MET A 111 3.49 3.60 2.96
CA MET A 111 2.12 3.48 3.45
C MET A 111 1.95 4.05 4.85
N PHE A 112 2.97 3.93 5.72
CA PHE A 112 2.84 4.21 7.15
C PHE A 112 3.98 5.05 7.78
N GLY A 113 4.93 5.55 6.98
CA GLY A 113 6.12 6.25 7.45
C GLY A 113 5.91 7.71 7.87
N VAL A 114 6.93 8.25 8.55
CA VAL A 114 6.96 9.53 9.31
C VAL A 114 6.67 10.79 8.47
N GLU A 115 6.80 10.74 7.14
CA GLU A 115 6.47 11.88 6.26
C GLU A 115 5.00 11.89 5.82
N VAL A 116 4.25 10.80 6.05
CA VAL A 116 2.81 10.76 5.84
C VAL A 116 2.16 11.24 7.13
N ASN A 117 1.77 12.51 7.17
CA ASN A 117 1.07 13.09 8.30
C ASN A 117 -0.10 12.18 8.73
N CYS A 118 -0.11 11.78 9.99
CA CYS A 118 -1.11 10.94 10.66
C CYS A 118 -2.57 11.39 10.41
N CYS A 119 -2.78 12.65 9.99
CA CYS A 119 -4.09 13.25 9.76
C CYS A 119 -4.62 13.09 8.31
N VAL A 120 -3.92 12.37 7.43
CA VAL A 120 -4.23 12.30 5.98
C VAL A 120 -4.78 10.93 5.54
N PHE A 121 -4.92 9.98 6.47
CA PHE A 121 -5.27 8.59 6.15
C PHE A 121 -6.66 8.39 5.54
N ASP A 122 -7.62 9.30 5.73
CA ASP A 122 -9.01 9.03 5.32
C ASP A 122 -9.41 9.58 3.93
N SER A 123 -8.77 10.61 3.38
CA SER A 123 -9.20 11.19 2.07
C SER A 123 -8.31 10.86 0.88
N ASP A 124 -7.03 10.57 1.11
CA ASP A 124 -6.04 10.56 0.02
C ASP A 124 -5.77 9.16 -0.56
N PHE A 125 -6.16 8.11 0.18
CA PHE A 125 -5.95 6.71 -0.21
C PHE A 125 -7.22 5.86 0.03
N PRO A 126 -8.21 5.90 -0.87
CA PRO A 126 -9.36 5.00 -0.83
C PRO A 126 -8.97 3.52 -0.76
N GLU A 127 -7.81 3.15 -1.31
CA GLU A 127 -7.28 1.79 -1.27
C GLU A 127 -6.94 1.30 0.15
N ALA A 128 -6.81 2.21 1.14
CA ALA A 128 -6.60 1.86 2.54
C ALA A 128 -7.87 1.33 3.23
N GLU A 129 -9.06 1.59 2.67
CA GLU A 129 -10.34 1.17 3.22
C GLU A 129 -10.53 -0.36 3.11
N ALA A 130 -10.23 -0.94 1.94
CA ALA A 130 -10.44 -2.36 1.68
C ALA A 130 -9.79 -3.31 2.71
N PRO A 131 -8.50 -3.18 3.08
CA PRO A 131 -7.90 -4.05 4.08
C PRO A 131 -8.49 -3.82 5.49
N ALA A 132 -8.86 -2.59 5.82
CA ALA A 132 -9.49 -2.26 7.11
C ALA A 132 -10.89 -2.89 7.22
N THR A 133 -11.70 -2.77 6.17
CA THR A 133 -13.04 -3.38 6.08
C THR A 133 -12.95 -4.89 6.19
N MET A 134 -12.05 -5.55 5.45
CA MET A 134 -11.91 -7.01 5.52
C MET A 134 -11.55 -7.50 6.92
N ILE A 135 -10.66 -6.82 7.64
CA ILE A 135 -10.33 -7.18 9.03
C ILE A 135 -11.53 -6.95 9.93
N SER A 136 -12.24 -5.83 9.76
CA SER A 136 -13.39 -5.46 10.58
C SER A 136 -14.55 -6.45 10.44
N GLU A 137 -14.81 -6.95 9.22
CA GLU A 137 -15.79 -8.02 8.96
C GLU A 137 -15.43 -9.32 9.71
N VAL A 138 -14.15 -9.70 9.71
CA VAL A 138 -13.70 -10.91 10.44
C VAL A 138 -13.74 -10.70 11.95
N ILE A 139 -13.42 -9.50 12.44
CA ILE A 139 -13.56 -9.13 13.85
C ILE A 139 -15.02 -9.20 14.29
N GLU A 140 -15.95 -8.68 13.49
CA GLU A 140 -17.38 -8.77 13.77
C GLU A 140 -17.83 -10.24 13.88
N ALA A 141 -17.39 -11.10 12.96
CA ALA A 141 -17.70 -12.52 12.98
C ALA A 141 -17.14 -13.28 14.22
N LEU A 142 -16.10 -12.74 14.87
CA LEU A 142 -15.49 -13.29 16.08
C LEU A 142 -16.15 -12.80 17.38
N MET A 143 -17.00 -11.78 17.32
CA MET A 143 -17.63 -11.24 18.52
C MET A 143 -18.77 -12.14 19.02
N ASP A 144 -18.72 -12.54 20.29
CA ASP A 144 -19.81 -13.26 20.97
C ASP A 144 -21.09 -12.40 21.15
N THR A 145 -21.00 -11.09 20.91
CA THR A 145 -22.10 -10.15 21.00
C THR A 145 -22.96 -10.22 19.75
N LYS A 146 -24.28 -10.44 19.90
CA LYS A 146 -25.21 -10.30 18.78
C LYS A 146 -25.33 -8.83 18.36
N ASN A 147 -25.07 -8.54 17.09
CA ASN A 147 -25.11 -7.20 16.47
C ASN A 147 -24.26 -6.17 17.26
N PRO A 148 -22.92 -6.34 17.29
CA PRO A 148 -22.06 -5.35 17.93
C PRO A 148 -22.23 -3.99 17.25
N SER A 149 -22.07 -2.90 18.02
CA SER A 149 -22.13 -1.55 17.45
C SER A 149 -20.91 -1.30 16.55
N GLU A 150 -21.06 -0.45 15.53
CA GLU A 150 -19.96 -0.01 14.67
C GLU A 150 -18.79 0.58 15.47
N ASP A 151 -19.09 1.34 16.54
CA ASP A 151 -18.09 1.89 17.45
C ASP A 151 -17.26 0.79 18.16
N LEU A 152 -17.89 -0.32 18.55
CA LEU A 152 -17.19 -1.44 19.18
C LEU A 152 -16.29 -2.17 18.18
N ILE A 153 -16.78 -2.41 16.96
CA ILE A 153 -16.00 -3.03 15.88
C ILE A 153 -14.78 -2.15 15.58
N CYS A 154 -15.01 -0.85 15.36
CA CYS A 154 -13.99 0.16 15.07
C CYS A 154 -12.91 0.20 16.16
N LYS A 155 -13.30 0.28 17.44
CA LYS A 155 -12.34 0.26 18.57
C LYS A 155 -11.53 -1.03 18.62
N THR A 156 -12.17 -2.17 18.36
CA THR A 156 -11.50 -3.47 18.37
C THR A 156 -10.50 -3.58 17.22
N TYR A 157 -10.89 -3.14 16.02
CA TYR A 157 -10.01 -3.03 14.86
C TYR A 157 -8.78 -2.17 15.16
N TYR A 158 -8.96 -0.94 15.62
CA TYR A 158 -7.83 -0.04 15.89
C TYR A 158 -6.94 -0.56 17.02
N THR A 159 -7.50 -1.24 18.02
CA THR A 159 -6.70 -1.88 19.09
C THR A 159 -5.83 -3.00 18.53
N PHE A 160 -6.42 -3.90 17.74
CA PHE A 160 -5.72 -4.98 17.06
C PHE A 160 -4.63 -4.45 16.10
N TRP A 161 -5.00 -3.50 15.24
CA TRP A 161 -4.10 -2.91 14.27
C TRP A 161 -2.95 -2.18 14.95
N SER A 162 -3.19 -1.45 16.04
CA SER A 162 -2.14 -0.78 16.82
C SER A 162 -1.10 -1.77 17.36
N VAL A 163 -1.53 -2.95 17.83
CA VAL A 163 -0.63 -4.00 18.31
C VAL A 163 0.21 -4.57 17.15
N VAL A 164 -0.44 -4.98 16.06
CA VAL A 164 0.24 -5.57 14.89
C VAL A 164 1.20 -4.57 14.26
N HIS A 165 0.71 -3.36 13.98
CA HIS A 165 1.48 -2.27 13.40
C HIS A 165 2.65 -1.86 14.31
N GLY A 166 2.42 -1.75 15.62
CA GLY A 166 3.47 -1.44 16.60
C GLY A 166 4.55 -2.52 16.64
N LEU A 167 4.17 -3.80 16.64
CA LEU A 167 5.13 -4.91 16.60
C LEU A 167 5.98 -4.87 15.32
N ILE A 168 5.36 -4.63 14.17
CA ILE A 168 6.08 -4.52 12.89
C ILE A 168 7.04 -3.33 12.93
N SER A 169 6.58 -2.16 13.33
CA SER A 169 7.39 -0.94 13.37
C SER A 169 8.60 -1.04 14.32
N ILE A 170 8.51 -1.79 15.41
CA ILE A 170 9.64 -2.05 16.32
C ILE A 170 10.65 -3.06 15.72
N ASN A 171 10.19 -4.00 14.89
CA ASN A 171 11.04 -5.03 14.29
C ASN A 171 11.57 -4.65 12.89
N LEU A 172 11.04 -3.59 12.28
CA LEU A 172 11.55 -2.94 11.07
C LEU A 172 12.71 -2.00 11.41
N VAL A 173 13.82 -2.56 11.88
CA VAL A 173 15.11 -1.82 11.99
C VAL A 173 15.84 -1.96 10.66
#